data_AF-A0A9P6D7X3-F1
#
_entry.id   AF-A0A9P6D7X3-F1
#
_cell.length_a   1.000
_cell.length_b   1.000
_cell.length_c   1.000
_cell.angle_alpha   90.00
_cell.angle_beta   90.00
_cell.angle_gamma   90.00
#
_symmetry.space_group_name_H-M   'P 1'
#
loop_
_entity.id
_entity.type
_entity.pdbx_description
1 polymer ?
#
loop_
_entity_poly.entity_id
_entity_poly.type
_entity_poly.pdbx_seq_one_letter_code
_entity_poly.pdbx_strand_id
1 'polypeptide(L)'
;MLTESVLDTLVQRMVSPSATDTKGGVEGDNSQMPTPPQTPITPPPLCLLSPSTSSESRETEPLEGIQQLSQDAEVPSTVVSLSTSFHPAADHCGGLAPDLVLLSADSVFFYVHSAVISSASSNNLCGLLTSTNLRSPQASDQGTTTPDGGIELVMLPDQSQVLNIMLHFIYNISPAHHSPPFHVISQAVDRLNGAYGVEVNRVIQGSILEITSPHPSTVQAYNQPNNSPLFTFLESHAPLYPIELYALAASIDCYPLAQTASLYLHGLDICPTDDKESSSGKLRLAPEMARKIGGLYLMRLAGVHKRRLEVLRTAVCIAPEGHLIDRPFGDQCSVEDQASLKRAWALAAAYIVCTAGPGISAHEIEGVFRPLAQHIACSRCRGALDKRLELMKTEWAMAPRTI
;
A
#
# COMPACT_ATOMS: atom_id res chain seq x y z
N MET A 1 -4.19 -13.71 -28.62
CA MET A 1 -3.78 -14.43 -27.40
C MET A 1 -4.09 -15.91 -27.58
N LEU A 2 -3.14 -16.81 -27.31
CA LEU A 2 -3.37 -18.25 -27.39
C LEU A 2 -4.06 -18.68 -26.08
N THR A 3 -5.24 -19.31 -26.18
CA THR A 3 -5.96 -19.84 -25.01
C THR A 3 -5.28 -21.11 -24.48
N GLU A 4 -5.51 -21.48 -23.21
CA GLU A 4 -5.01 -22.75 -22.64
C GLU A 4 -5.34 -23.96 -23.55
N SER A 5 -6.52 -23.95 -24.17
CA SER A 5 -6.94 -24.98 -25.14
C SER A 5 -6.05 -25.07 -26.39
N VAL A 6 -5.47 -23.95 -26.84
CA VAL A 6 -4.56 -23.91 -28.00
C VAL A 6 -3.16 -24.36 -27.58
N LEU A 7 -2.72 -24.03 -26.36
CA LEU A 7 -1.46 -24.55 -25.81
C LEU A 7 -1.53 -26.07 -25.65
N ASP A 8 -2.63 -26.60 -25.10
CA ASP A 8 -2.88 -28.04 -25.00
C ASP A 8 -2.88 -28.71 -26.38
N THR A 9 -3.53 -28.11 -27.37
CA THR A 9 -3.56 -28.63 -28.75
C THR A 9 -2.16 -28.64 -29.39
N LEU A 10 -1.33 -27.62 -29.13
CA LEU A 10 0.04 -27.52 -29.63
C LEU A 10 0.98 -28.51 -28.93
N VAL A 11 0.84 -28.67 -27.61
CA VAL A 11 1.55 -29.67 -26.81
C VAL A 11 1.20 -31.07 -27.32
N GLN A 12 -0.08 -31.36 -27.55
CA GLN A 12 -0.54 -32.66 -28.06
C GLN A 12 0.01 -32.98 -29.46
N ARG A 13 0.13 -31.97 -30.33
CA ARG A 13 0.75 -32.10 -31.66
C ARG A 13 2.25 -32.37 -31.61
N MET A 14 2.97 -31.83 -30.63
CA MET A 14 4.41 -32.02 -30.52
C MET A 14 4.81 -33.31 -29.82
N VAL A 15 3.94 -33.82 -28.94
CA VAL A 15 4.18 -35.04 -28.16
C VAL A 15 3.78 -36.33 -28.89
N SER A 16 3.00 -36.23 -29.95
CA SER A 16 2.62 -37.39 -30.77
C SER A 16 3.77 -37.82 -31.71
N PRO A 17 4.18 -39.10 -31.72
CA PRO A 17 5.13 -39.60 -32.72
C PRO A 17 4.47 -39.59 -34.10
N SER A 18 5.21 -39.12 -35.10
CA SER A 18 4.78 -39.01 -36.49
C SER A 18 4.26 -40.35 -37.02
N ALA A 19 2.94 -40.50 -37.13
CA ALA A 19 2.34 -41.54 -37.95
C ALA A 19 2.50 -41.11 -39.42
N THR A 20 3.14 -41.98 -40.19
CA THR A 20 3.47 -41.83 -41.59
C THR A 20 2.24 -41.59 -42.48
N ASP A 21 2.42 -40.70 -43.45
CA ASP A 21 1.53 -40.40 -44.56
C ASP A 21 0.95 -41.64 -45.25
N THR A 22 -0.37 -41.69 -45.47
CA THR A 22 -0.95 -42.17 -46.75
C THR A 22 -2.36 -41.59 -47.01
N LYS A 23 -2.43 -40.71 -48.03
CA LYS A 23 -3.54 -40.41 -48.97
C LYS A 23 -5.02 -40.42 -48.54
N GLY A 24 -5.64 -39.25 -48.72
CA GLY A 24 -6.62 -39.04 -49.82
C GLY A 24 -8.10 -39.01 -49.45
N GLY A 25 -8.77 -37.88 -49.73
CA GLY A 25 -10.23 -37.80 -49.75
C GLY A 25 -10.76 -36.37 -49.63
N VAL A 26 -11.17 -35.80 -50.76
CA VAL A 26 -11.90 -34.52 -50.88
C VAL A 26 -13.38 -34.78 -50.61
N GLU A 27 -14.03 -33.96 -49.78
CA GLU A 27 -15.38 -33.42 -50.01
C GLU A 27 -15.74 -32.41 -48.91
N GLY A 28 -16.31 -31.27 -49.31
CA GLY A 28 -16.78 -30.23 -48.42
C GLY A 28 -18.25 -30.42 -48.05
N ASP A 29 -18.66 -29.86 -46.92
CA ASP A 29 -20.02 -29.35 -46.77
C ASP A 29 -20.08 -28.24 -45.71
N ASN A 30 -20.92 -27.25 -46.04
CA ASN A 30 -21.35 -26.16 -45.18
C ASN A 30 -22.23 -26.70 -44.05
N SER A 31 -22.02 -26.26 -42.80
CA SER A 31 -23.11 -26.10 -41.83
C SER A 31 -22.71 -25.23 -40.65
N GLN A 32 -23.19 -23.99 -40.72
CA GLN A 32 -23.88 -23.21 -39.70
C GLN A 32 -23.85 -23.67 -38.22
N MET A 33 -23.52 -22.70 -37.36
CA MET A 33 -23.59 -22.67 -35.89
C MET A 33 -24.86 -23.28 -35.26
N PRO A 34 -24.78 -23.61 -33.95
CA PRO A 34 -25.74 -23.03 -33.02
C PRO A 34 -25.09 -22.29 -31.83
N THR A 35 -25.65 -21.12 -31.59
CA THR A 35 -25.46 -20.17 -30.49
C THR A 35 -25.87 -20.78 -29.14
N PRO A 36 -25.18 -20.48 -28.01
CA PRO A 36 -25.60 -20.94 -26.69
C PRO A 36 -26.78 -20.11 -26.13
N PRO A 37 -27.60 -20.68 -25.24
CA PRO A 37 -28.75 -19.99 -24.66
C PRO A 37 -28.32 -18.93 -23.63
N GLN A 38 -28.90 -17.74 -23.75
CA GLN A 38 -28.81 -16.68 -22.75
C GLN A 38 -29.71 -17.04 -21.56
N THR A 39 -29.15 -17.02 -20.35
CA THR A 39 -29.91 -16.92 -19.11
C THR A 39 -29.44 -15.69 -18.31
N PRO A 40 -30.35 -14.83 -17.84
CA PRO A 40 -30.01 -13.68 -17.02
C PRO A 40 -29.86 -14.11 -15.55
N ILE A 41 -28.69 -13.89 -14.96
CA ILE A 41 -28.47 -14.04 -13.52
C ILE A 41 -28.32 -12.65 -12.90
N THR A 42 -29.41 -12.21 -12.29
CA THR A 42 -29.51 -11.04 -11.42
C THR A 42 -28.80 -11.32 -10.09
N PRO A 43 -27.92 -10.45 -9.57
CA PRO A 43 -27.38 -10.60 -8.22
C PRO A 43 -28.38 -10.09 -7.16
N PRO A 44 -28.49 -10.73 -5.99
CA PRO A 44 -29.26 -10.20 -4.86
C PRO A 44 -28.51 -9.04 -4.17
N PRO A 45 -29.23 -8.11 -3.51
CA PRO A 45 -28.64 -6.94 -2.88
C PRO A 45 -28.02 -7.32 -1.54
N LEU A 46 -26.75 -6.97 -1.33
CA LEU A 46 -26.16 -7.01 0.01
C LEU A 46 -26.22 -5.60 0.61
N CYS A 47 -27.05 -5.50 1.64
CA CYS A 47 -27.36 -4.30 2.40
C CYS A 47 -26.12 -3.63 2.98
N LEU A 48 -26.08 -2.31 2.77
CA LEU A 48 -25.25 -1.37 3.50
C LEU A 48 -25.68 -1.36 4.97
N LEU A 49 -24.79 -1.79 5.87
CA LEU A 49 -24.92 -1.58 7.30
C LEU A 49 -24.40 -0.18 7.62
N SER A 50 -25.32 0.72 7.93
CA SER A 50 -25.03 2.04 8.51
C SER A 50 -24.48 1.89 9.94
N PRO A 51 -23.58 2.78 10.39
CA PRO A 51 -23.04 2.75 11.75
C PRO A 51 -24.08 3.21 12.77
N SER A 52 -24.27 2.37 13.80
CA SER A 52 -25.12 2.64 14.96
C SER A 52 -24.55 3.82 15.76
N THR A 53 -25.34 4.88 15.88
CA THR A 53 -25.16 5.96 16.85
C THR A 53 -25.55 5.46 18.24
N SER A 54 -24.59 5.30 19.14
CA SER A 54 -24.85 5.08 20.57
C SER A 54 -24.82 6.41 21.32
N SER A 55 -25.99 7.03 21.46
CA SER A 55 -26.28 8.11 22.39
C SER A 55 -26.90 7.53 23.65
N GLU A 56 -26.12 7.36 24.72
CA GLU A 56 -26.67 7.19 26.08
C GLU A 56 -26.97 8.57 26.65
N SER A 57 -28.23 9.01 26.52
CA SER A 57 -28.81 10.10 27.30
C SER A 57 -29.82 9.47 28.24
N ARG A 58 -29.56 9.51 29.55
CA ARG A 58 -30.48 9.00 30.56
C ARG A 58 -31.48 10.10 30.90
N GLU A 59 -32.71 9.93 30.44
CA GLU A 59 -33.88 10.74 30.79
C GLU A 59 -34.19 10.63 32.28
N THR A 60 -34.55 11.75 32.92
CA THR A 60 -35.42 11.77 34.09
C THR A 60 -36.35 12.98 33.95
N GLU A 61 -37.63 12.68 33.74
CA GLU A 61 -38.79 13.56 33.58
C GLU A 61 -39.42 13.88 34.98
N PRO A 62 -40.42 14.79 35.12
CA PRO A 62 -40.24 16.07 35.81
C PRO A 62 -41.14 16.23 37.05
N LEU A 63 -40.99 17.33 37.78
CA LEU A 63 -41.99 17.82 38.74
C LEU A 63 -42.18 19.33 38.59
N GLU A 64 -43.45 19.69 38.38
CA GLU A 64 -43.98 21.01 38.09
C GLU A 64 -43.84 22.01 39.27
N GLY A 65 -43.73 23.29 38.90
CA GLY A 65 -44.34 24.39 39.66
C GLY A 65 -43.40 25.29 40.45
N ILE A 66 -43.04 26.43 39.88
CA ILE A 66 -43.46 27.78 40.31
C ILE A 66 -42.87 28.80 39.33
N GLN A 67 -43.75 29.62 38.76
CA GLN A 67 -43.44 30.79 37.95
C GLN A 67 -42.65 31.82 38.76
N GLN A 68 -41.51 32.27 38.23
CA GLN A 68 -41.09 33.64 38.45
C GLN A 68 -40.33 34.17 37.24
N LEU A 69 -40.96 35.14 36.57
CA LEU A 69 -40.37 35.96 35.51
C LEU A 69 -39.12 36.66 36.07
N SER A 70 -37.95 36.25 35.58
CA SER A 70 -36.75 37.07 35.58
C SER A 70 -36.20 37.02 34.16
N GLN A 71 -36.28 38.14 33.44
CA GLN A 71 -35.53 38.34 32.21
C GLN A 71 -34.05 38.43 32.58
N ASP A 72 -33.37 37.30 32.62
CA ASP A 72 -31.92 37.26 32.49
C ASP A 72 -31.61 36.99 31.01
N ALA A 73 -30.81 37.89 30.43
CA ALA A 73 -30.33 37.76 29.08
C ALA A 73 -29.56 36.44 28.93
N GLU A 74 -30.08 35.51 28.12
CA GLU A 74 -29.32 34.37 27.63
C GLU A 74 -28.11 34.91 26.87
N VAL A 75 -26.95 34.94 27.52
CA VAL A 75 -25.68 34.91 26.81
C VAL A 75 -25.72 33.59 26.04
N PRO A 76 -25.68 33.59 24.69
CA PRO A 76 -25.62 32.34 23.96
C PRO A 76 -24.41 31.58 24.48
N SER A 77 -24.62 30.41 25.06
CA SER A 77 -23.55 29.51 25.44
C SER A 77 -22.84 29.12 24.15
N THR A 78 -21.78 29.85 23.83
CA THR A 78 -20.93 29.58 22.67
C THR A 78 -20.30 28.21 22.92
N VAL A 79 -20.88 27.18 22.33
CA VAL A 79 -20.32 25.82 22.37
C VAL A 79 -19.01 25.87 21.58
N VAL A 80 -17.89 25.77 22.29
CA VAL A 80 -16.56 25.76 21.69
C VAL A 80 -16.19 24.31 21.37
N SER A 81 -15.89 24.02 20.11
CA SER A 81 -15.40 22.70 19.68
C SER A 81 -13.91 22.58 19.95
N LEU A 82 -13.52 21.66 20.83
CA LEU A 82 -12.13 21.42 21.22
C LEU A 82 -11.64 20.06 20.72
N SER A 83 -10.37 19.98 20.34
CA SER A 83 -9.72 18.69 20.08
C SER A 83 -9.69 17.84 21.35
N THR A 84 -10.07 16.57 21.25
CA THR A 84 -9.98 15.61 22.37
C THR A 84 -8.55 15.19 22.69
N SER A 85 -7.62 15.38 21.76
CA SER A 85 -6.21 15.02 21.92
C SER A 85 -5.36 16.23 22.29
N PHE A 86 -5.68 17.41 21.76
CA PHE A 86 -4.95 18.66 21.98
C PHE A 86 -5.84 19.69 22.67
N HIS A 87 -6.21 19.41 23.93
CA HIS A 87 -7.00 20.29 24.80
C HIS A 87 -6.12 20.94 25.88
N PRO A 88 -6.61 21.96 26.61
CA PRO A 88 -5.78 22.72 27.58
C PRO A 88 -5.14 21.89 28.70
N ALA A 89 -5.77 20.76 29.05
CA ALA A 89 -5.32 19.85 30.10
C ALA A 89 -4.52 18.64 29.58
N ALA A 90 -4.22 18.59 28.28
CA ALA A 90 -3.46 17.50 27.69
C ALA A 90 -1.97 17.66 28.02
N ASP A 91 -1.36 16.63 28.63
CA ASP A 91 0.04 16.65 29.02
C ASP A 91 0.93 15.94 27.99
N HIS A 92 1.29 16.67 26.93
CA HIS A 92 2.20 16.18 25.89
C HIS A 92 3.66 16.59 26.10
N CYS A 93 3.93 17.45 27.09
CA CYS A 93 5.24 18.09 27.28
C CYS A 93 5.68 18.14 28.76
N GLY A 94 5.28 17.15 29.57
CA GLY A 94 5.79 16.96 30.94
C GLY A 94 5.37 18.06 31.92
N GLY A 95 4.12 18.52 31.80
CA GLY A 95 3.51 19.53 32.66
C GLY A 95 3.63 20.97 32.17
N LEU A 96 4.19 21.20 30.98
CA LEU A 96 4.13 22.50 30.32
C LEU A 96 2.69 22.81 29.88
N ALA A 97 2.21 24.01 30.18
CA ALA A 97 0.93 24.49 29.69
C ALA A 97 1.06 24.93 28.21
N PRO A 98 0.04 24.70 27.38
CA PRO A 98 0.04 25.15 26.00
C PRO A 98 0.06 26.68 25.92
N ASP A 99 0.91 27.22 25.05
CA ASP A 99 1.15 28.65 24.83
C ASP A 99 0.72 29.11 23.43
N LEU A 100 0.19 28.19 22.61
CA LEU A 100 -0.29 28.43 21.25
C LEU A 100 -1.62 27.68 21.02
N VAL A 101 -2.57 28.33 20.36
CA VAL A 101 -3.83 27.73 19.91
C VAL A 101 -3.90 27.79 18.39
N LEU A 102 -4.07 26.63 17.78
CA LEU A 102 -4.36 26.50 16.35
C LEU A 102 -5.87 26.34 16.14
N LEU A 103 -6.45 27.15 15.27
CA LEU A 103 -7.84 27.08 14.87
C LEU A 103 -7.93 26.49 13.46
N SER A 104 -8.62 25.36 13.35
CA SER A 104 -8.91 24.70 12.06
C SER A 104 -10.00 25.42 11.26
N ALA A 105 -10.11 25.11 9.98
CA ALA A 105 -11.09 25.71 9.07
C ALA A 105 -12.56 25.41 9.46
N ASP A 106 -12.81 24.25 10.08
CA ASP A 106 -14.09 23.84 10.65
C ASP A 106 -14.27 24.24 12.12
N SER A 107 -13.51 25.24 12.58
CA SER A 107 -13.67 25.92 13.87
C SER A 107 -13.41 25.05 15.11
N VAL A 108 -12.56 24.02 14.98
CA VAL A 108 -12.04 23.24 16.12
C VAL A 108 -10.73 23.84 16.61
N PHE A 109 -10.62 24.07 17.93
CA PHE A 109 -9.44 24.59 18.60
C PHE A 109 -8.49 23.47 19.05
N PHE A 110 -7.19 23.68 18.84
CA PHE A 110 -6.11 22.79 19.23
C PHE A 110 -5.10 23.55 20.08
N TYR A 111 -4.93 23.12 21.33
CA TYR A 111 -3.98 23.69 22.27
C TYR A 111 -2.64 22.98 22.16
N VAL A 112 -1.61 23.72 21.79
CA VAL A 112 -0.28 23.20 21.42
C VAL A 112 0.83 24.09 22.00
N HIS A 113 2.07 23.73 21.69
CA HIS A 113 3.27 24.33 22.25
C HIS A 113 4.10 24.97 21.13
N SER A 114 4.25 26.29 21.14
CA SER A 114 4.96 27.09 20.14
C SER A 114 6.38 26.56 19.91
N ALA A 115 7.08 26.15 20.97
CA ALA A 115 8.42 25.60 20.93
C ALA A 115 8.50 24.27 20.16
N VAL A 116 7.49 23.40 20.30
CA VAL A 116 7.43 22.09 19.62
C VAL A 116 7.10 22.28 18.14
N ILE A 117 6.15 23.18 17.83
CA ILE A 117 5.83 23.48 16.42
C ILE A 117 7.03 24.13 15.72
N SER A 118 7.70 25.07 16.37
CA SER A 118 8.85 25.80 15.81
C SER A 118 10.09 24.92 15.65
N SER A 119 10.28 23.90 16.50
CA SER A 119 11.38 22.95 16.34
C SER A 119 11.14 21.97 15.19
N ALA A 120 9.89 21.68 14.86
CA ALA A 120 9.52 20.78 13.78
C ALA A 120 9.42 21.47 12.39
N SER A 121 9.00 22.74 12.35
CA SER A 121 8.76 23.48 11.10
C SER A 121 9.91 24.42 10.75
N SER A 122 10.50 24.24 9.57
CA SER A 122 11.56 25.11 9.04
C SER A 122 11.06 26.45 8.47
N ASN A 123 9.74 26.59 8.28
CA ASN A 123 9.14 27.77 7.68
C ASN A 123 8.06 28.41 8.57
N ASN A 124 8.08 28.17 9.88
CA ASN A 124 7.15 28.75 10.85
C ASN A 124 5.67 28.54 10.47
N LEU A 125 5.31 27.30 10.06
CA LEU A 125 4.01 26.95 9.50
C LEU A 125 3.60 27.88 8.34
N CYS A 126 4.44 28.00 7.32
CA CYS A 126 4.23 28.92 6.19
C CYS A 126 4.21 30.41 6.61
N GLY A 127 4.99 30.77 7.64
CA GLY A 127 5.10 32.14 8.17
C GLY A 127 3.93 32.57 9.04
N LEU A 128 3.05 31.64 9.43
CA LEU A 128 1.88 31.92 10.25
C LEU A 128 2.22 32.06 11.74
N LEU A 129 3.35 31.53 12.19
CA LEU A 129 3.85 31.79 13.55
C LEU A 129 4.62 33.11 13.57
N THR A 130 4.16 34.04 14.40
CA THR A 130 4.78 35.34 14.51
C THR A 130 6.07 35.22 15.32
N SER A 131 7.23 35.50 14.73
CA SER A 131 8.53 35.50 15.46
C SER A 131 8.62 36.56 16.58
N THR A 132 7.57 37.35 16.78
CA THR A 132 7.51 38.49 17.71
C THR A 132 7.52 38.11 19.18
N ASN A 133 7.23 36.86 19.57
CA ASN A 133 7.28 36.45 20.99
C ASN A 133 8.58 35.77 21.42
N LEU A 134 9.54 35.53 20.51
CA LEU A 134 10.85 34.94 20.85
C LEU A 134 11.93 35.96 21.24
N ARG A 135 11.62 37.27 21.32
CA ARG A 135 12.61 38.30 21.68
C ARG A 135 12.13 39.33 22.71
N SER A 136 12.68 39.14 23.91
CA SER A 136 13.06 40.13 24.93
C SER A 136 11.99 40.68 25.89
N PRO A 137 12.22 40.55 27.22
CA PRO A 137 11.61 41.41 28.23
C PRO A 137 12.41 42.71 28.32
N GLN A 138 12.31 43.62 27.34
CA GLN A 138 12.68 45.03 27.55
C GLN A 138 11.74 45.98 26.81
N ALA A 139 11.17 46.86 27.63
CA ALA A 139 10.14 47.85 27.37
C ALA A 139 10.36 48.74 26.13
N SER A 140 9.25 49.16 25.52
CA SER A 140 9.02 50.59 25.29
C SER A 140 7.53 50.90 25.23
N ASP A 141 7.18 51.93 25.99
CA ASP A 141 5.88 52.59 26.04
C ASP A 141 5.35 52.95 24.65
N GLN A 142 4.17 52.43 24.31
CA GLN A 142 3.06 53.20 23.75
C GLN A 142 1.80 52.32 23.57
N GLY A 143 0.92 52.38 24.57
CA GLY A 143 -0.50 52.67 24.32
C GLY A 143 -1.37 51.69 23.52
N THR A 144 -1.31 50.39 23.80
CA THR A 144 -2.51 49.52 23.80
C THR A 144 -2.19 48.28 24.63
N THR A 145 -2.52 48.34 25.92
CA THR A 145 -2.44 47.20 26.82
C THR A 145 -3.48 46.15 26.41
N THR A 146 -3.06 45.06 25.78
CA THR A 146 -3.68 43.76 26.10
C THR A 146 -3.06 43.30 27.41
N PRO A 147 -3.81 43.26 28.52
CA PRO A 147 -3.35 42.65 29.76
C PRO A 147 -3.41 41.12 29.62
N ASP A 148 -2.54 40.43 30.35
CA ASP A 148 -2.27 38.99 30.36
C ASP A 148 -1.43 38.42 29.21
N GLY A 149 -0.49 37.55 29.58
CA GLY A 149 0.29 36.69 28.68
C GLY A 149 -0.62 35.70 27.96
N GLY A 150 -1.43 36.23 27.05
CA GLY A 150 -2.44 35.52 26.30
C GLY A 150 -1.80 34.51 25.34
N ILE A 151 -2.45 33.36 25.25
CA ILE A 151 -2.11 32.30 24.29
C ILE A 151 -2.26 32.86 22.86
N GLU A 152 -1.23 32.71 22.03
CA GLU A 152 -1.27 33.13 20.62
C GLU A 152 -2.32 32.29 19.86
N LEU A 153 -3.17 32.92 19.05
CA LEU A 153 -4.19 32.23 18.25
C LEU A 153 -3.84 32.33 16.76
N VAL A 154 -3.67 31.17 16.11
CA VAL A 154 -3.32 31.07 14.68
C VAL A 154 -4.36 30.25 13.94
N MET A 155 -4.89 30.79 12.85
CA MET A 155 -5.85 30.08 12.00
C MET A 155 -5.15 29.34 10.87
N LEU A 156 -5.53 28.08 10.66
CA LEU A 156 -5.03 27.23 9.58
C LEU A 156 -6.17 26.90 8.59
N PRO A 157 -5.88 26.82 7.28
CA PRO A 157 -6.87 26.48 6.27
C PRO A 157 -7.22 24.98 6.24
N ASP A 158 -6.56 24.17 7.07
CA ASP A 158 -6.77 22.73 7.12
C ASP A 158 -7.97 22.35 7.99
N GLN A 159 -8.68 21.30 7.58
CA GLN A 159 -9.76 20.69 8.35
C GLN A 159 -9.20 20.05 9.63
N SER A 160 -10.00 20.03 10.70
CA SER A 160 -9.64 19.48 12.01
C SER A 160 -9.08 18.06 11.94
N GLN A 161 -9.62 17.19 11.09
CA GLN A 161 -9.13 15.81 10.93
C GLN A 161 -7.70 15.77 10.40
N VAL A 162 -7.38 16.58 9.38
CA VAL A 162 -6.03 16.68 8.81
C VAL A 162 -5.09 17.29 9.84
N LEU A 163 -5.50 18.39 10.48
CA LEU A 163 -4.72 19.07 11.51
C LEU A 163 -4.41 18.18 12.71
N ASN A 164 -5.38 17.36 13.15
CA ASN A 164 -5.16 16.40 14.22
C ASN A 164 -4.03 15.44 13.87
N ILE A 165 -4.05 14.86 12.65
CA ILE A 165 -2.97 13.97 12.19
C ILE A 165 -1.64 14.71 12.06
N MET A 166 -1.64 15.95 11.55
CA MET A 166 -0.42 16.75 11.46
C MET A 166 0.23 16.94 12.84
N LEU A 167 -0.56 17.24 13.87
CA LEU A 167 -0.08 17.40 15.24
C LEU A 167 0.40 16.08 15.85
N HIS A 168 -0.29 14.97 15.62
CA HIS A 168 0.21 13.64 16.02
C HIS A 168 1.59 13.34 15.44
N PHE A 169 1.85 13.75 14.20
CA PHE A 169 3.19 13.65 13.60
C PHE A 169 4.19 14.57 14.32
N ILE A 170 3.88 15.87 14.46
CA ILE A 170 4.79 16.84 15.10
C ILE A 170 5.16 16.45 16.53
N TYR A 171 4.19 15.95 17.31
CA TYR A 171 4.40 15.48 18.67
C TYR A 171 4.94 14.04 18.78
N ASN A 172 5.12 13.35 17.65
CA ASN A 172 5.53 11.95 17.57
C ASN A 172 4.63 10.99 18.39
N ILE A 173 3.32 11.21 18.33
CA ILE A 173 2.30 10.40 19.01
C ILE A 173 1.53 9.61 17.96
N SER A 174 1.37 8.29 18.15
CA SER A 174 0.61 7.46 17.21
C SER A 174 -0.85 7.92 17.09
N PRO A 175 -1.35 8.21 15.87
CA PRO A 175 -2.76 8.54 15.66
C PRO A 175 -3.67 7.30 15.56
N ALA A 176 -3.16 6.09 15.81
CA ALA A 176 -3.88 4.83 15.61
C ALA A 176 -5.24 4.77 16.32
N HIS A 177 -5.35 5.35 17.52
CA HIS A 177 -6.60 5.38 18.28
C HIS A 177 -7.73 6.14 17.59
N HIS A 178 -7.40 7.06 16.69
CA HIS A 178 -8.39 7.80 15.91
C HIS A 178 -8.81 7.07 14.63
N SER A 179 -8.15 5.97 14.28
CA SER A 179 -8.40 5.19 13.05
C SER A 179 -8.62 6.07 11.81
N PRO A 180 -7.72 7.04 11.53
CA PRO A 180 -7.93 7.99 10.44
C PRO A 180 -7.91 7.25 9.10
N PRO A 181 -8.75 7.65 8.13
CA PRO A 181 -8.72 7.06 6.81
C PRO A 181 -7.41 7.44 6.10
N PHE A 182 -6.87 6.53 5.26
CA PHE A 182 -5.54 6.70 4.68
C PHE A 182 -5.35 7.99 3.89
N HIS A 183 -6.39 8.45 3.18
CA HIS A 183 -6.34 9.70 2.42
C HIS A 183 -6.09 10.93 3.33
N VAL A 184 -6.61 10.95 4.56
CA VAL A 184 -6.35 12.02 5.54
C VAL A 184 -4.90 11.95 6.03
N ILE A 185 -4.35 10.75 6.23
CA ILE A 185 -2.95 10.55 6.59
C ILE A 185 -2.04 11.07 5.48
N SER A 186 -2.29 10.67 4.23
CA SER A 186 -1.54 11.14 3.06
C SER A 186 -1.60 12.66 2.94
N GLN A 187 -2.79 13.25 3.08
CA GLN A 187 -2.97 14.70 2.99
C GLN A 187 -2.20 15.43 4.11
N ALA A 188 -2.26 14.94 5.35
CA ALA A 188 -1.54 15.53 6.47
C ALA A 188 -0.02 15.53 6.24
N VAL A 189 0.53 14.40 5.78
CA VAL A 189 1.96 14.27 5.45
C VAL A 189 2.36 15.19 4.28
N ASP A 190 1.54 15.25 3.22
CA ASP A 190 1.78 16.13 2.07
C ASP A 190 1.79 17.61 2.50
N ARG A 191 0.87 18.01 3.37
CA ARG A 191 0.77 19.38 3.91
C ARG A 191 1.94 19.72 4.83
N LEU A 192 2.32 18.80 5.72
CA LEU A 192 3.48 18.96 6.60
C LEU A 192 4.77 19.19 5.79
N ASN A 193 5.04 18.33 4.80
CA ASN A 193 6.25 18.39 4.00
C ASN A 193 6.25 19.57 3.01
N GLY A 194 5.14 19.77 2.30
CA GLY A 194 5.07 20.73 1.19
C GLY A 194 4.74 22.17 1.61
N ALA A 195 3.78 22.35 2.54
CA ALA A 195 3.31 23.67 2.93
C ALA A 195 3.95 24.17 4.23
N TYR A 196 4.13 23.28 5.21
CA TYR A 196 4.57 23.65 6.55
C TYR A 196 6.05 23.38 6.84
N GLY A 197 6.83 23.00 5.84
CA GLY A 197 8.28 22.88 5.95
C GLY A 197 8.74 21.91 7.04
N VAL A 198 7.93 20.89 7.35
CA VAL A 198 8.27 19.85 8.33
C VAL A 198 8.91 18.69 7.59
N GLU A 199 10.15 18.34 7.96
CA GLU A 199 10.86 17.20 7.37
C GLU A 199 10.29 15.87 7.91
N VAL A 200 9.14 15.44 7.34
CA VAL A 200 8.36 14.29 7.85
C VAL A 200 9.18 13.01 7.97
N ASN A 201 10.11 12.75 7.05
CA ASN A 201 10.98 11.58 7.14
C ASN A 201 11.79 11.55 8.44
N ARG A 202 12.31 12.70 8.89
CA ARG A 202 13.05 12.80 10.15
C ARG A 202 12.14 12.68 11.37
N VAL A 203 10.92 13.17 11.28
CA VAL A 203 9.89 12.99 12.32
C VAL A 203 9.57 11.50 12.47
N ILE A 204 9.30 10.81 11.37
CA ILE A 204 9.03 9.37 11.35
C ILE A 204 10.22 8.58 11.90
N GLN A 205 11.46 8.98 11.62
CA GLN A 205 12.65 8.30 12.14
C GLN A 205 12.99 8.65 13.60
N GLY A 206 12.21 9.52 14.26
CA GLY A 206 12.42 9.90 15.66
C GLY A 206 13.58 10.87 15.91
N SER A 207 14.12 11.51 14.86
CA SER A 207 15.35 12.31 14.95
C SER A 207 15.16 13.80 15.31
N ILE A 208 13.93 14.28 15.52
CA ILE A 208 13.63 15.71 15.72
C ILE A 208 13.37 16.08 17.19
N LEU A 209 12.93 15.15 18.03
CA LEU A 209 12.52 15.44 19.42
C LEU A 209 13.55 14.94 20.44
N GLU A 210 14.78 15.44 20.38
CA GLU A 210 15.71 15.32 21.53
C GLU A 210 15.37 16.29 22.68
N ILE A 211 14.38 17.17 22.51
CA ILE A 211 14.13 18.31 23.43
C ILE A 211 13.17 17.96 24.59
N THR A 212 12.40 16.87 24.53
CA THR A 212 11.28 16.64 25.48
C THR A 212 11.29 15.31 26.25
N SER A 213 12.36 14.51 26.24
CA SER A 213 12.41 13.36 27.15
C SER A 213 13.02 13.73 28.52
N PRO A 214 12.25 13.76 29.62
CA PRO A 214 12.78 14.03 30.96
C PRO A 214 13.41 12.78 31.60
N HIS A 215 13.53 11.66 30.86
CA HIS A 215 14.06 10.41 31.40
C HIS A 215 15.28 9.87 30.62
N PRO A 216 16.48 9.92 31.23
CA PRO A 216 17.71 9.42 30.62
C PRO A 216 17.79 7.88 30.54
N SER A 217 16.75 7.14 30.96
CA SER A 217 16.72 5.67 30.92
C SER A 217 16.18 5.09 29.60
N THR A 218 15.59 5.90 28.72
CA THR A 218 15.06 5.44 27.42
C THR A 218 15.86 5.95 26.22
N VAL A 219 17.01 6.60 26.43
CA VAL A 219 17.86 7.12 25.34
C VAL A 219 18.67 6.00 24.67
N GLN A 220 18.75 4.80 25.27
CA GLN A 220 19.56 3.70 24.75
C GLN A 220 18.83 2.76 23.78
N ALA A 221 17.51 2.92 23.58
CA ALA A 221 16.69 2.05 22.72
C ALA A 221 16.38 2.64 21.32
N TYR A 222 16.63 3.93 21.08
CA TYR A 222 16.28 4.63 19.84
C TYR A 222 17.34 4.57 18.73
N ASN A 223 18.44 3.83 18.93
CA ASN A 223 19.44 3.59 17.88
C ASN A 223 19.02 2.53 16.84
N GLN A 224 17.73 2.17 16.79
CA GLN A 224 17.17 1.33 15.74
C GLN A 224 16.21 2.20 14.90
N PRO A 225 16.48 2.41 13.60
CA PRO A 225 15.71 3.31 12.74
C PRO A 225 14.22 2.92 12.51
N ASN A 226 13.74 1.82 13.13
CA ASN A 226 12.44 1.21 12.86
C ASN A 226 11.51 1.12 14.09
N ASN A 227 11.82 1.75 15.23
CA ASN A 227 11.00 1.68 16.45
C ASN A 227 10.11 2.91 16.70
N SER A 228 9.91 3.75 15.69
CA SER A 228 9.03 4.91 15.81
C SER A 228 7.56 4.48 15.77
N PRO A 229 6.71 4.99 16.68
CA PRO A 229 5.27 4.68 16.68
C PRO A 229 4.59 5.12 15.39
N LEU A 230 5.05 6.21 14.77
CA LEU A 230 4.54 6.69 13.48
C LEU A 230 4.96 5.77 12.33
N PHE A 231 6.18 5.23 12.37
CA PHE A 231 6.65 4.28 11.36
C PHE A 231 5.80 3.00 11.39
N THR A 232 5.64 2.39 12.57
CA THR A 232 4.80 1.20 12.75
C THR A 232 3.34 1.45 12.36
N PHE A 233 2.81 2.63 12.67
CA PHE A 233 1.47 3.04 12.26
C PHE A 233 1.32 3.08 10.74
N LEU A 234 2.26 3.72 10.02
CA LEU A 234 2.24 3.77 8.56
C LEU A 234 2.45 2.39 7.93
N GLU A 235 3.34 1.58 8.51
CA GLU A 235 3.62 0.22 8.06
C GLU A 235 2.37 -0.66 8.06
N SER A 236 1.50 -0.50 9.07
CA SER A 236 0.25 -1.28 9.18
C SER A 236 -0.72 -1.08 8.00
N HIS A 237 -0.56 0.00 7.23
CA HIS A 237 -1.38 0.30 6.04
C HIS A 237 -0.84 -0.36 4.76
N ALA A 238 0.38 -0.90 4.77
CA ALA A 238 1.02 -1.44 3.58
C ALA A 238 0.20 -2.52 2.85
N PRO A 239 -0.47 -3.48 3.53
CA PRO A 239 -1.25 -4.50 2.84
C PRO A 239 -2.52 -3.97 2.15
N LEU A 240 -3.10 -2.89 2.68
CA LEU A 240 -4.38 -2.34 2.23
C LEU A 240 -4.22 -1.23 1.20
N TYR A 241 -3.17 -0.41 1.35
CA TYR A 241 -2.88 0.76 0.51
C TYR A 241 -1.44 0.73 0.01
N PRO A 242 -0.99 -0.36 -0.65
CA PRO A 242 0.42 -0.56 -0.96
C PRO A 242 0.97 0.49 -1.91
N ILE A 243 0.17 0.91 -2.91
CA ILE A 243 0.64 1.85 -3.93
C ILE A 243 0.60 3.29 -3.41
N GLU A 244 -0.44 3.64 -2.65
CA GLU A 244 -0.58 4.94 -2.03
C GLU A 244 0.49 5.15 -0.95
N LEU A 245 0.78 4.13 -0.13
CA LEU A 245 1.85 4.17 0.87
C LEU A 245 3.23 4.26 0.21
N TYR A 246 3.46 3.49 -0.86
CA TYR A 246 4.71 3.57 -1.62
C TYR A 246 4.94 4.98 -2.19
N ALA A 247 3.89 5.58 -2.77
CA ALA A 247 3.95 6.94 -3.29
C ALA A 247 4.13 7.99 -2.20
N LEU A 248 3.46 7.83 -1.05
CA LEU A 248 3.64 8.69 0.10
C LEU A 248 5.09 8.63 0.60
N ALA A 249 5.61 7.43 0.84
CA ALA A 249 6.98 7.20 1.28
C ALA A 249 8.00 7.78 0.29
N ALA A 250 7.78 7.59 -1.01
CA ALA A 250 8.63 8.15 -2.05
C ALA A 250 8.62 9.69 -2.07
N SER A 251 7.45 10.32 -1.88
CA SER A 251 7.30 11.78 -1.89
C SER A 251 8.02 12.49 -0.74
N ILE A 252 8.28 11.77 0.35
CA ILE A 252 9.06 12.26 1.51
C ILE A 252 10.46 11.61 1.60
N ASP A 253 10.88 10.87 0.57
CA ASP A 253 12.14 10.11 0.52
C ASP A 253 12.39 9.16 1.72
N CYS A 254 11.32 8.55 2.23
CA CYS A 254 11.39 7.55 3.31
C CYS A 254 11.63 6.15 2.73
N TYR A 255 12.90 5.82 2.45
CA TYR A 255 13.28 4.54 1.84
C TYR A 255 12.78 3.29 2.60
N PRO A 256 12.92 3.18 3.94
CA PRO A 256 12.50 1.96 4.64
C PRO A 256 10.99 1.69 4.50
N LEU A 257 10.16 2.73 4.56
CA LEU A 257 8.72 2.62 4.38
C LEU A 257 8.35 2.25 2.94
N ALA A 258 9.04 2.84 1.96
CA ALA A 258 8.89 2.47 0.55
C ALA A 258 9.29 1.01 0.30
N GLN A 259 10.34 0.53 0.97
CA GLN A 259 10.76 -0.87 0.90
C GLN A 259 9.67 -1.80 1.45
N THR A 260 9.08 -1.48 2.61
CA THR A 260 7.98 -2.29 3.16
C THR A 260 6.76 -2.29 2.24
N ALA A 261 6.34 -1.14 1.73
CA ALA A 261 5.21 -1.05 0.80
C ALA A 261 5.46 -1.86 -0.50
N SER A 262 6.72 -1.89 -0.98
CA SER A 262 7.07 -2.60 -2.22
C SER A 262 6.85 -4.12 -2.17
N LEU A 263 6.83 -4.74 -0.98
CA LEU A 263 6.50 -6.16 -0.80
C LEU A 263 5.18 -6.55 -1.46
N TYR A 264 4.22 -5.63 -1.47
CA TYR A 264 2.85 -5.82 -1.94
C TYR A 264 2.66 -5.35 -3.39
N LEU A 265 3.72 -4.86 -4.06
CA LEU A 265 3.67 -4.28 -5.40
C LEU A 265 4.32 -5.16 -6.48
N HIS A 266 4.61 -6.43 -6.19
CA HIS A 266 5.22 -7.34 -7.16
C HIS A 266 4.31 -7.66 -8.35
N GLY A 267 2.99 -7.56 -8.18
CA GLY A 267 1.99 -7.73 -9.25
C GLY A 267 1.49 -6.44 -9.88
N LEU A 268 2.01 -5.28 -9.47
CA LEU A 268 1.61 -3.98 -10.01
C LEU A 268 1.94 -3.89 -11.50
N ASP A 269 0.99 -3.41 -12.29
CA ASP A 269 1.24 -3.05 -13.68
C ASP A 269 1.77 -1.61 -13.78
N ILE A 270 3.09 -1.49 -14.02
CA ILE A 270 3.78 -0.20 -14.13
C ILE A 270 3.56 0.43 -15.51
N CYS A 271 3.45 -0.37 -16.57
CA CYS A 271 3.36 0.10 -17.94
C CYS A 271 2.05 -0.40 -18.57
N PRO A 272 0.92 0.21 -18.20
CA PRO A 272 -0.34 -0.26 -18.73
C PRO A 272 -0.41 0.01 -20.23
N THR A 273 -0.63 -1.03 -21.01
CA THR A 273 -0.91 -0.88 -22.43
C THR A 273 -2.32 -0.29 -22.62
N ASP A 274 -2.56 0.35 -23.77
CA ASP A 274 -3.87 0.92 -24.12
C ASP A 274 -4.93 -0.17 -24.42
N ASP A 275 -4.58 -1.44 -24.22
CA ASP A 275 -5.45 -2.58 -24.41
C ASP A 275 -6.53 -2.55 -23.31
N LYS A 276 -7.72 -2.08 -23.67
CA LYS A 276 -8.89 -1.92 -22.81
C LYS A 276 -9.43 -3.24 -22.21
N GLU A 277 -8.83 -4.37 -22.54
CA GLU A 277 -9.21 -5.71 -22.08
C GLU A 277 -8.11 -6.29 -21.19
N SER A 278 -8.15 -5.96 -19.90
CA SER A 278 -7.58 -6.82 -18.87
C SER A 278 -8.67 -7.05 -17.84
N SER A 279 -9.51 -8.05 -18.12
CA SER A 279 -10.59 -8.56 -17.29
C SER A 279 -10.09 -9.44 -16.13
N SER A 280 -9.05 -9.00 -15.43
CA SER A 280 -8.63 -9.63 -14.18
C SER A 280 -8.11 -8.50 -13.29
N GLY A 281 -8.48 -8.48 -12.01
CA GLY A 281 -8.25 -7.41 -11.03
C GLY A 281 -6.78 -7.10 -10.73
N LYS A 282 -6.00 -6.80 -11.77
CA LYS A 282 -4.59 -6.46 -11.74
C LYS A 282 -4.47 -5.00 -11.32
N LEU A 283 -3.72 -4.77 -10.23
CA LEU A 283 -3.43 -3.43 -9.72
C LEU A 283 -2.66 -2.65 -10.80
N ARG A 284 -3.20 -1.52 -11.26
CA ARG A 284 -2.61 -0.67 -12.32
C ARG A 284 -2.08 0.63 -11.72
N LEU A 285 -0.90 1.06 -12.18
CA LEU A 285 -0.34 2.34 -11.77
C LEU A 285 -1.12 3.50 -12.41
N ALA A 286 -1.76 4.33 -11.57
CA ALA A 286 -2.39 5.56 -12.02
C ALA A 286 -1.34 6.65 -12.32
N PRO A 287 -1.53 7.50 -13.36
CA PRO A 287 -0.56 8.54 -13.72
C PRO A 287 -0.26 9.55 -12.59
N GLU A 288 -1.28 9.88 -11.79
CA GLU A 288 -1.12 10.77 -10.63
C GLU A 288 -0.20 10.17 -9.57
N MET A 289 -0.33 8.86 -9.35
CA MET A 289 0.50 8.12 -8.42
C MET A 289 1.94 8.00 -8.93
N ALA A 290 2.12 7.77 -10.23
CA ALA A 290 3.44 7.78 -10.86
C ALA A 290 4.14 9.14 -10.66
N ARG A 291 3.41 10.25 -10.78
CA ARG A 291 3.93 11.60 -10.53
C ARG A 291 4.35 11.79 -9.07
N LYS A 292 3.54 11.30 -8.12
CA LYS A 292 3.83 11.37 -6.68
C LYS A 292 5.04 10.50 -6.28
N ILE A 293 5.17 9.31 -6.87
CA ILE A 293 6.33 8.41 -6.65
C ILE A 293 7.63 9.05 -7.15
N GLY A 294 7.57 9.71 -8.31
CA GLY A 294 8.74 10.31 -8.94
C GLY A 294 9.68 9.28 -9.59
N GLY A 295 10.63 9.78 -10.39
CA GLY A 295 11.48 8.93 -11.25
C GLY A 295 12.38 7.97 -10.47
N LEU A 296 12.94 8.40 -9.34
CA LEU A 296 13.88 7.60 -8.55
C LEU A 296 13.23 6.31 -8.02
N TYR A 297 12.08 6.43 -7.36
CA TYR A 297 11.38 5.29 -6.79
C TYR A 297 10.70 4.44 -7.88
N LEU A 298 10.21 5.04 -8.97
CA LEU A 298 9.76 4.27 -10.14
C LEU A 298 10.87 3.40 -10.73
N MET A 299 12.09 3.93 -10.89
CA MET A 299 13.22 3.14 -11.36
C MET A 299 13.57 2.00 -10.42
N ARG A 300 13.51 2.22 -9.11
CA ARG A 300 13.72 1.18 -8.10
C ARG A 300 12.69 0.05 -8.26
N LEU A 301 11.40 0.39 -8.33
CA LEU A 301 10.32 -0.59 -8.49
C LEU A 301 10.43 -1.36 -9.82
N ALA A 302 10.67 -0.66 -10.93
CA ALA A 302 10.89 -1.27 -12.23
C ALA A 302 12.12 -2.19 -12.23
N GLY A 303 13.19 -1.83 -11.50
CA GLY A 303 14.37 -2.65 -11.32
C GLY A 303 14.06 -3.98 -10.63
N VAL A 304 13.20 -3.98 -9.61
CA VAL A 304 12.73 -5.21 -8.94
C VAL A 304 11.95 -6.10 -9.90
N HIS A 305 11.00 -5.52 -10.64
CA HIS A 305 10.20 -6.26 -11.63
C HIS A 305 11.08 -6.88 -12.70
N LYS A 306 12.06 -6.13 -13.22
CA LYS A 306 13.05 -6.65 -14.17
C LYS A 306 13.81 -7.84 -13.58
N ARG A 307 14.39 -7.70 -12.38
CA ARG A 307 15.12 -8.80 -11.72
C ARG A 307 14.23 -10.02 -11.45
N ARG A 308 12.97 -9.82 -11.08
CA ARG A 308 11.99 -10.93 -10.97
C ARG A 308 11.82 -11.64 -12.30
N LEU A 309 11.53 -10.91 -13.37
CA LEU A 309 11.34 -11.50 -14.70
C LEU A 309 12.60 -12.23 -15.22
N GLU A 310 13.79 -11.73 -14.87
CA GLU A 310 15.05 -12.44 -15.15
C GLU A 310 15.12 -13.78 -14.41
N VAL A 311 14.81 -13.81 -13.10
CA VAL A 311 14.74 -15.05 -12.32
C VAL A 311 13.71 -16.02 -12.91
N LEU A 312 12.52 -15.53 -13.26
CA LEU A 312 11.47 -16.33 -13.91
C LEU A 312 12.00 -16.96 -15.20
N ARG A 313 12.62 -16.16 -16.07
CA ARG A 313 13.19 -16.63 -17.33
C ARG A 313 14.25 -17.71 -17.11
N THR A 314 15.17 -17.49 -16.17
CA THR A 314 16.20 -18.50 -15.87
C THR A 314 15.61 -19.80 -15.32
N ALA A 315 14.55 -19.72 -14.52
CA ALA A 315 13.88 -20.88 -13.98
C ALA A 315 13.12 -21.65 -15.08
N VAL A 316 12.26 -20.98 -15.87
CA VAL A 316 11.42 -21.69 -16.84
C VAL A 316 12.18 -22.19 -18.06
N CYS A 317 13.31 -21.57 -18.44
CA CYS A 317 14.06 -21.97 -19.63
C CYS A 317 14.93 -23.23 -19.47
N ILE A 318 15.11 -23.74 -18.24
CA ILE A 318 15.87 -24.97 -18.00
C ILE A 318 14.91 -26.16 -18.08
N ALA A 319 15.03 -26.97 -19.13
CA ALA A 319 14.22 -28.17 -19.32
C ALA A 319 14.61 -29.31 -18.35
N PRO A 320 13.70 -30.26 -18.07
CA PRO A 320 14.00 -31.45 -17.29
C PRO A 320 15.19 -32.23 -17.87
N GLU A 321 16.05 -32.75 -17.00
CA GLU A 321 17.18 -33.57 -17.39
C GLU A 321 16.70 -34.89 -18.02
N GLY A 322 17.34 -35.27 -19.12
CA GLY A 322 17.13 -36.59 -19.70
C GLY A 322 17.85 -37.65 -18.87
N HIS A 323 17.26 -38.84 -18.78
CA HIS A 323 17.95 -39.98 -18.18
C HIS A 323 18.73 -40.76 -19.24
N LEU A 324 19.76 -41.49 -18.82
CA LEU A 324 20.46 -42.43 -19.71
C LEU A 324 19.47 -43.48 -20.21
N ILE A 325 19.54 -43.80 -21.51
CA ILE A 325 18.73 -44.84 -22.13
C ILE A 325 19.42 -46.18 -21.85
N ASP A 326 19.14 -46.72 -20.68
CA ASP A 326 19.31 -48.12 -20.34
C ASP A 326 18.04 -48.88 -20.75
N ARG A 327 18.19 -50.15 -21.16
CA ARG A 327 17.05 -51.02 -21.48
C ARG A 327 16.76 -52.00 -20.33
N PRO A 328 16.30 -51.57 -19.14
CA PRO A 328 15.68 -52.51 -18.23
C PRO A 328 14.21 -52.72 -18.65
N PHE A 329 13.73 -53.95 -18.46
CA PHE A 329 12.34 -54.34 -18.69
C PHE A 329 11.38 -53.42 -17.93
N GLY A 330 10.62 -52.57 -18.62
CA GLY A 330 9.50 -51.81 -18.03
C GLY A 330 9.25 -50.43 -18.64
N ASP A 331 10.30 -49.64 -18.88
CA ASP A 331 10.20 -48.27 -19.38
C ASP A 331 10.82 -48.16 -20.78
N GLN A 332 10.02 -48.30 -21.84
CA GLN A 332 10.46 -48.01 -23.20
C GLN A 332 10.49 -46.49 -23.40
N CYS A 333 11.65 -45.86 -23.16
CA CYS A 333 11.87 -44.45 -23.44
C CYS A 333 12.92 -44.29 -24.56
N SER A 334 12.54 -43.62 -25.63
CA SER A 334 13.40 -43.31 -26.77
C SER A 334 14.04 -41.92 -26.64
N VAL A 335 15.08 -41.67 -27.44
CA VAL A 335 15.67 -40.34 -27.60
C VAL A 335 14.60 -39.34 -28.08
N GLU A 336 13.67 -39.79 -28.92
CA GLU A 336 12.59 -38.96 -29.44
C GLU A 336 11.60 -38.56 -28.35
N ASP A 337 11.28 -39.46 -27.42
CA ASP A 337 10.39 -39.14 -26.29
C ASP A 337 11.00 -38.05 -25.39
N GLN A 338 12.30 -38.12 -25.13
CA GLN A 338 13.02 -37.09 -24.36
C GLN A 338 13.13 -35.77 -25.15
N ALA A 339 13.38 -35.82 -26.46
CA ALA A 339 13.43 -34.63 -27.31
C ALA A 339 12.07 -33.94 -27.41
N SER A 340 11.01 -34.73 -27.55
CA SER A 340 9.62 -34.31 -27.56
C SER A 340 9.22 -33.59 -26.28
N LEU A 341 9.55 -34.15 -25.10
CA LEU A 341 9.35 -33.48 -23.81
C LEU A 341 10.08 -32.13 -23.74
N LYS A 342 11.34 -32.08 -24.18
CA LYS A 342 12.11 -30.82 -24.22
C LYS A 342 11.49 -29.77 -25.14
N ARG A 343 10.95 -30.18 -26.30
CA ARG A 343 10.23 -29.28 -27.23
C ARG A 343 8.94 -28.73 -26.59
N ALA A 344 8.15 -29.60 -25.97
CA ALA A 344 6.92 -29.19 -25.29
C ALA A 344 7.20 -28.26 -24.11
N TRP A 345 8.25 -28.54 -23.33
CA TRP A 345 8.74 -27.66 -22.28
C TRP A 345 9.15 -26.29 -22.82
N ALA A 346 9.94 -26.25 -23.90
CA ALA A 346 10.40 -25.00 -24.51
C ALA A 346 9.24 -24.11 -24.97
N LEU A 347 8.17 -24.70 -25.50
CA LEU A 347 6.96 -23.97 -25.88
C LEU A 347 6.23 -23.39 -24.66
N ALA A 348 6.03 -24.19 -23.61
CA ALA A 348 5.44 -23.75 -22.35
C ALA A 348 6.26 -22.61 -21.70
N ALA A 349 7.59 -22.75 -21.70
CA ALA A 349 8.51 -21.71 -21.22
C ALA A 349 8.41 -20.43 -22.05
N ALA A 350 8.37 -20.54 -23.38
CA ALA A 350 8.21 -19.39 -24.27
C ALA A 350 6.87 -18.67 -24.03
N TYR A 351 5.78 -19.42 -23.83
CA TYR A 351 4.49 -18.85 -23.48
C TYR A 351 4.58 -18.00 -22.20
N ILE A 352 5.11 -18.56 -21.10
CA ILE A 352 5.26 -17.83 -19.83
C ILE A 352 6.14 -16.60 -20.00
N VAL A 353 7.30 -16.71 -20.65
CA VAL A 353 8.22 -15.57 -20.86
C VAL A 353 7.56 -14.44 -21.64
N CYS A 354 6.63 -14.76 -22.54
CA CYS A 354 5.93 -13.76 -23.36
C CYS A 354 4.69 -13.16 -22.69
N THR A 355 4.00 -13.88 -21.80
CA THR A 355 2.69 -13.46 -21.29
C THR A 355 2.66 -13.17 -19.79
N ALA A 356 3.60 -13.71 -19.01
CA ALA A 356 3.59 -13.57 -17.57
C ALA A 356 4.08 -12.19 -17.12
N GLY A 357 3.37 -11.61 -16.15
CA GLY A 357 3.84 -10.45 -15.41
C GLY A 357 4.78 -10.84 -14.25
N PRO A 358 5.45 -9.85 -13.62
CA PRO A 358 6.30 -10.07 -12.45
C PRO A 358 5.54 -10.65 -11.24
N GLY A 359 4.21 -10.55 -11.23
CA GLY A 359 3.33 -11.04 -10.18
C GLY A 359 2.81 -12.47 -10.33
N ILE A 360 3.20 -13.20 -11.38
CA ILE A 360 2.71 -14.57 -11.59
C ILE A 360 3.01 -15.47 -10.38
N SER A 361 2.02 -16.24 -9.96
CA SER A 361 2.16 -17.16 -8.82
C SER A 361 2.89 -18.44 -9.22
N ALA A 362 3.54 -19.11 -8.26
CA ALA A 362 4.16 -20.41 -8.50
C ALA A 362 3.16 -21.47 -8.98
N HIS A 363 1.90 -21.34 -8.52
CA HIS A 363 0.81 -22.22 -8.93
C HIS A 363 0.42 -22.02 -10.39
N GLU A 364 0.32 -20.78 -10.87
CA GLU A 364 0.07 -20.49 -12.29
C GLU A 364 1.20 -20.98 -13.19
N ILE A 365 2.46 -20.78 -12.77
CA ILE A 365 3.62 -21.32 -13.49
C ILE A 365 3.52 -22.84 -13.58
N GLU A 366 3.28 -23.53 -12.46
CA GLU A 366 3.14 -24.99 -12.43
C GLU A 366 1.96 -25.48 -13.28
N GLY A 367 0.83 -24.75 -13.25
CA GLY A 367 -0.37 -25.04 -14.03
C GLY A 367 -0.10 -25.14 -15.53
N VAL A 368 0.84 -24.34 -16.05
CA VAL A 368 1.23 -24.37 -17.47
C VAL A 368 2.03 -25.64 -17.83
N PHE A 369 2.86 -26.15 -16.92
CA PHE A 369 3.73 -27.30 -17.20
C PHE A 369 3.12 -28.65 -16.80
N ARG A 370 2.22 -28.69 -15.82
CA ARG A 370 1.63 -29.92 -15.29
C ARG A 370 0.88 -30.77 -16.34
N PRO A 371 0.20 -30.20 -17.38
CA PRO A 371 -0.39 -30.99 -18.46
C PRO A 371 0.61 -31.89 -19.19
N LEU A 372 1.90 -31.52 -19.23
CA LEU A 372 2.95 -32.34 -19.86
C LEU A 372 3.05 -33.73 -19.23
N ALA A 373 2.78 -33.87 -17.93
CA ALA A 373 2.86 -35.14 -17.23
C ALA A 373 1.87 -36.20 -17.78
N GLN A 374 0.73 -35.76 -18.32
CA GLN A 374 -0.29 -36.63 -18.90
C GLN A 374 0.18 -37.33 -20.18
N HIS A 375 1.14 -36.73 -20.89
CA HIS A 375 1.65 -37.23 -22.15
C HIS A 375 2.98 -37.99 -22.02
N ILE A 376 3.49 -38.16 -20.80
CA ILE A 376 4.74 -38.90 -20.54
C ILE A 376 4.40 -40.30 -20.03
N ALA A 377 4.71 -41.33 -20.83
CA ALA A 377 4.54 -42.73 -20.43
C ALA A 377 5.68 -43.23 -19.52
N CYS A 378 6.92 -42.76 -19.74
CA CYS A 378 8.10 -43.19 -18.97
C CYS A 378 8.08 -42.65 -17.54
N SER A 379 8.20 -43.55 -16.55
CA SER A 379 8.17 -43.18 -15.12
C SER A 379 9.31 -42.23 -14.72
N ARG A 380 10.50 -42.42 -15.31
CA ARG A 380 11.70 -41.62 -15.03
C ARG A 380 11.62 -40.22 -15.61
N CYS A 381 11.10 -40.07 -16.82
CA CYS A 381 10.84 -38.75 -17.41
C CYS A 381 9.80 -37.98 -16.59
N ARG A 382 8.77 -38.67 -16.06
CA ARG A 382 7.79 -38.04 -15.16
C ARG A 382 8.44 -37.59 -13.86
N GLY A 383 9.26 -38.44 -13.23
CA GLY A 383 10.02 -38.06 -12.03
C GLY A 383 10.99 -36.90 -12.27
N ALA A 384 11.64 -36.83 -13.44
CA ALA A 384 12.51 -35.72 -13.83
C ALA A 384 11.71 -34.41 -14.03
N LEU A 385 10.50 -34.49 -14.62
CA LEU A 385 9.58 -33.37 -14.74
C LEU A 385 9.18 -32.85 -13.36
N ASP A 386 8.68 -33.71 -12.48
CA ASP A 386 8.24 -33.34 -11.13
C ASP A 386 9.38 -32.70 -10.33
N LYS A 387 10.58 -33.30 -10.39
CA LYS A 387 11.79 -32.74 -9.76
C LYS A 387 12.11 -31.35 -10.32
N ARG A 388 11.99 -31.13 -11.63
CA ARG A 388 12.26 -29.83 -12.24
C ARG A 388 11.22 -28.79 -11.81
N LEU A 389 9.95 -29.16 -11.70
CA LEU A 389 8.87 -28.29 -11.23
C LEU A 389 9.09 -27.86 -9.78
N GLU A 390 9.48 -28.78 -8.89
CA GLU A 390 9.82 -28.44 -7.51
C GLU A 390 11.02 -27.49 -7.43
N LEU A 391 12.08 -27.74 -8.21
CA LEU A 391 13.22 -26.81 -8.30
C LEU A 391 12.77 -25.43 -8.79
N MET A 392 11.92 -25.37 -9.80
CA MET A 392 11.41 -24.10 -10.34
C MET A 392 10.60 -23.32 -9.30
N LYS A 393 9.78 -23.99 -8.48
CA LYS A 393 9.07 -23.34 -7.37
C LYS A 393 10.04 -22.74 -6.36
N THR A 394 11.10 -23.46 -6.01
CA THR A 394 12.12 -22.95 -5.08
C THR A 394 12.89 -21.77 -5.68
N GLU A 395 13.29 -21.84 -6.95
CA GLU A 395 13.95 -20.74 -7.67
C GLU A 395 13.05 -19.50 -7.73
N TRP A 396 11.76 -19.67 -8.05
CA TRP A 396 10.80 -18.56 -8.10
C TRP A 396 10.50 -17.95 -6.73
N ALA A 397 10.45 -18.78 -5.68
CA ALA A 397 10.23 -18.30 -4.32
C ALA A 397 11.33 -17.31 -3.86
N MET A 398 12.56 -17.50 -4.37
CA MET A 398 13.72 -16.66 -4.10
C MET A 398 13.78 -15.37 -4.93
N ALA A 399 12.84 -15.17 -5.87
CA ALA A 399 12.79 -13.96 -6.67
C ALA A 399 12.62 -12.70 -5.79
N PRO A 400 13.29 -11.59 -6.11
CA PRO A 400 13.25 -10.38 -5.27
C PRO A 400 11.82 -9.88 -5.11
N ARG A 401 11.47 -9.39 -3.92
CA ARG A 401 10.11 -8.90 -3.61
C ARG A 401 10.06 -7.43 -3.23
N THR A 402 11.22 -6.82 -2.99
CA THR A 402 11.36 -5.45 -2.53
C THR A 402 12.41 -4.70 -3.32
N ILE A 403 12.32 -3.37 -3.28
CA ILE A 403 13.30 -2.43 -3.85
C ILE A 403 14.69 -2.53 -3.21
#